data_AF-A0A7I8VSE1-F1
#
_entry.id   AF-A0A7I8VSE1-F1
#
_cell.length_a   1.000
_cell.length_b   1.000
_cell.length_c   1.000
_cell.angle_alpha   90.00
_cell.angle_beta   90.00
_cell.angle_gamma   90.00
#
_symmetry.space_group_name_H-M   'P 1'
#
loop_
_entity.id
_entity.type
_entity.pdbx_description
1 polymer ?
#
loop_
_entity_poly.entity_id
_entity_poly.type
_entity_poly.pdbx_seq_one_letter_code
_entity_poly.pdbx_strand_id
1 'polypeptide(L)'
;MSDDYENVSKGSLKLKNDHGIKKKKKKKKSKELKEEIKRTKELDYTESDYVETKTKAELAYERIQKQKADEKILKRAALTHKEKIIKFNKHLDGMTEHFDMPKLSWTK
;
A
#
# COMPACT_ATOMS: atom_id res chain seq x y z
N MET A 1 0.79 52.53 10.45
CA MET A 1 0.22 51.25 10.02
C MET A 1 1.32 50.23 10.19
N SER A 2 1.22 49.40 11.21
CA SER A 2 2.20 48.35 11.52
C SER A 2 1.99 47.19 10.55
N ASP A 3 3.06 46.66 9.96
CA ASP A 3 2.99 45.59 8.95
C ASP A 3 2.79 44.24 9.65
N ASP A 4 1.72 43.51 9.31
CA ASP A 4 1.31 42.24 9.95
C ASP A 4 2.38 41.13 9.87
N TYR A 5 3.43 41.34 9.07
CA TYR A 5 4.51 40.38 8.84
C TYR A 5 5.86 40.77 9.47
N GLU A 6 5.91 41.82 10.29
CA GLU A 6 7.17 42.24 10.96
C GLU A 6 7.75 41.16 11.88
N ASN A 7 6.91 40.35 12.54
CA ASN A 7 7.35 39.35 13.52
C ASN A 7 7.56 37.96 12.95
N VAL A 8 7.43 37.78 11.63
CA VAL A 8 7.55 36.45 11.00
C VAL A 8 9.02 36.16 10.66
N SER A 9 9.52 35.00 11.09
CA SER A 9 10.88 34.55 10.79
C SER A 9 11.02 34.29 9.28
N LYS A 10 11.73 35.17 8.57
CA LYS A 10 11.91 35.13 7.11
C LYS A 10 12.95 34.10 6.63
N GLY A 11 13.39 33.20 7.51
CA GLY A 11 14.44 32.21 7.24
C GLY A 11 13.93 30.79 7.00
N SER A 12 14.74 29.95 6.37
CA SER A 12 14.43 28.51 6.20
C SER A 12 14.26 27.81 7.55
N LEU A 13 13.14 27.11 7.75
CA LEU A 13 12.85 26.35 8.97
C LEU A 13 13.93 25.29 9.24
N LYS A 14 14.64 25.40 10.36
CA LYS A 14 15.63 24.41 10.79
C LYS A 14 14.97 23.35 11.65
N LEU A 15 14.86 22.13 11.14
CA LEU A 15 14.35 20.99 11.91
C LEU A 15 15.49 20.34 12.70
N LYS A 16 15.19 19.81 13.89
CA LYS A 16 16.20 19.22 14.81
C LYS A 16 17.02 18.07 14.18
N ASN A 17 16.55 17.48 13.09
CA ASN A 17 17.23 16.41 12.34
C ASN A 17 17.63 16.80 10.91
N ASP A 18 17.71 18.10 10.59
CA ASP A 18 18.06 18.56 9.23
C ASP A 18 19.58 18.55 9.02
N HIS A 19 20.16 17.36 9.12
CA HIS A 19 21.50 17.11 8.61
C HIS A 19 21.39 17.09 7.08
N GLY A 20 21.66 18.25 6.46
CA GLY A 20 21.56 18.45 5.02
C GLY A 20 22.00 17.23 4.24
N ILE A 21 21.16 16.77 3.32
CA ILE A 21 21.35 15.54 2.54
C ILE A 21 22.64 15.71 1.72
N LYS A 22 23.77 15.30 2.29
CA LYS A 22 25.02 15.15 1.56
C LYS A 22 24.76 14.09 0.51
N LYS A 23 24.68 14.49 -0.77
CA LYS A 23 24.65 13.58 -1.92
C LYS A 23 25.95 12.78 -1.98
N LYS A 24 26.17 11.84 -1.06
CA LYS A 24 27.20 10.82 -1.11
C LYS A 24 26.73 9.54 -0.40
N LYS A 25 26.78 8.46 -1.18
CA LYS A 25 26.76 7.03 -0.83
C LYS A 25 25.38 6.35 -0.79
N LYS A 26 24.89 5.96 -1.97
CA LYS A 26 24.00 4.78 -2.20
C LYS A 26 24.44 3.55 -1.36
N LYS A 27 25.74 3.43 -1.05
CA LYS A 27 26.35 2.34 -0.26
C LYS A 27 26.09 2.40 1.25
N LYS A 28 25.72 3.55 1.84
CA LYS A 28 25.43 3.68 3.28
C LYS A 28 23.97 3.31 3.58
N LYS A 29 23.03 3.84 2.79
CA LYS A 29 21.59 3.48 2.87
C LYS A 29 21.33 1.98 2.65
N SER A 30 22.09 1.35 1.74
CA SER A 30 22.00 -0.11 1.54
C SER A 30 22.55 -0.94 2.70
N LYS A 31 23.40 -0.38 3.57
CA LYS A 31 23.88 -1.07 4.77
C LYS A 31 22.86 -0.96 5.90
N GLU A 32 22.29 0.23 6.10
CA GLU A 32 21.22 0.46 7.09
C GLU A 32 19.99 -0.41 6.79
N LEU A 33 19.53 -0.46 5.53
CA LEU A 33 18.43 -1.35 5.11
C LEU A 33 18.75 -2.84 5.33
N LYS A 34 20.00 -3.27 5.13
CA LYS A 34 20.42 -4.66 5.36
C LYS A 34 20.45 -5.01 6.85
N GLU A 35 20.84 -4.06 7.70
CA GLU A 35 20.83 -4.25 9.15
C GLU A 35 19.42 -4.21 9.74
N GLU A 36 18.52 -3.45 9.14
CA GLU A 36 17.11 -3.43 9.53
C GLU A 36 16.40 -4.74 9.13
N ILE A 37 16.65 -5.24 7.91
CA ILE A 37 16.17 -6.56 7.46
C ILE A 37 16.74 -7.70 8.32
N LYS A 38 18.01 -7.59 8.76
CA LYS A 38 18.60 -8.58 9.67
C LYS A 38 17.94 -8.53 11.05
N ARG A 39 17.70 -7.35 11.61
CA ARG A 39 17.02 -7.18 12.90
C ARG A 39 15.59 -7.68 12.88
N THR A 40 14.82 -7.38 11.83
CA THR A 40 13.45 -7.92 11.70
C THR A 40 13.46 -9.44 11.53
N LYS A 41 14.44 -9.97 10.80
CA LYS A 41 14.61 -11.42 10.64
C LYS A 41 15.08 -12.09 11.93
N GLU A 42 15.87 -11.45 12.78
CA GLU A 42 16.28 -12.02 14.07
C GLU A 42 15.14 -12.02 15.10
N LEU A 43 14.29 -10.99 15.09
CA LEU A 43 13.09 -10.91 15.95
C LEU A 43 12.04 -11.99 15.60
N ASP A 44 11.86 -12.30 14.31
CA ASP A 44 10.97 -13.37 13.85
C ASP A 44 11.38 -14.77 14.34
N TYR A 45 12.67 -15.00 14.65
CA TYR A 45 13.14 -16.29 15.17
C TYR A 45 13.00 -16.41 16.69
N THR A 46 12.99 -15.30 17.43
CA THR A 46 12.92 -15.33 18.90
C THR A 46 11.50 -15.46 19.46
N GLU A 47 10.45 -15.18 18.68
CA GLU A 47 9.05 -15.38 19.08
C GLU A 47 8.47 -16.74 18.64
N SER A 48 9.20 -17.54 17.86
CA SER A 48 8.70 -18.78 17.25
C SER A 48 8.88 -20.05 18.11
N ASP A 49 9.44 -19.96 19.32
CA ASP A 49 9.62 -21.13 20.19
C ASP A 49 8.32 -21.60 20.87
N TYR A 50 7.18 -20.94 20.60
CA TYR A 50 5.88 -21.55 20.84
C TYR A 50 5.51 -22.45 19.65
N VAL A 51 5.85 -23.74 19.77
CA VAL A 51 5.43 -24.78 18.83
C VAL A 51 3.93 -25.04 19.03
N GLU A 52 3.11 -24.08 18.60
CA GLU A 52 1.72 -24.33 18.25
C GLU A 52 1.75 -25.25 17.03
N THR A 53 1.71 -26.56 17.26
CA THR A 53 1.56 -27.55 16.20
C THR A 53 0.21 -27.32 15.54
N LYS A 54 0.17 -26.50 14.49
CA LYS A 54 -1.04 -26.22 13.72
C LYS A 54 -1.73 -27.53 13.33
N THR A 55 -3.04 -27.54 13.44
CA THR A 55 -3.83 -28.72 13.06
C THR A 55 -3.68 -28.98 11.55
N LYS A 56 -3.93 -30.23 11.12
CA LYS A 56 -3.88 -30.56 9.67
C LYS A 56 -4.78 -29.66 8.83
N ALA A 57 -5.92 -29.25 9.39
CA ALA A 57 -6.87 -28.33 8.77
C ALA A 57 -6.29 -26.91 8.65
N GLU A 58 -5.67 -26.39 9.71
CA GLU A 58 -5.00 -25.08 9.69
C GLU A 58 -3.84 -25.04 8.70
N LEU A 59 -3.01 -26.09 8.65
CA LEU A 59 -1.92 -26.20 7.67
C LEU A 59 -2.43 -26.17 6.23
N ALA A 60 -3.54 -26.86 5.95
CA ALA A 60 -4.16 -26.84 4.63
C ALA A 60 -4.72 -25.45 4.29
N TYR A 61 -5.40 -24.81 5.24
CA TYR A 61 -5.93 -23.46 5.07
C TYR A 61 -4.84 -22.43 4.81
N GLU A 62 -3.74 -22.48 5.56
CA GLU A 62 -2.61 -21.55 5.40
C GLU A 62 -1.95 -21.71 4.03
N ARG A 63 -1.81 -22.95 3.52
CA ARG A 63 -1.32 -23.19 2.15
C ARG A 63 -2.23 -22.54 1.11
N ILE A 64 -3.54 -22.72 1.24
CA ILE A 64 -4.53 -22.10 0.34
C ILE A 64 -4.48 -20.58 0.43
N GLN A 65 -4.35 -20.01 1.63
CA GLN A 65 -4.23 -18.57 1.82
C GLN A 65 -2.96 -18.00 1.18
N LYS A 66 -1.82 -18.67 1.35
CA LYS A 66 -0.55 -18.29 0.70
C LYS A 66 -0.70 -18.28 -0.81
N GLN A 67 -1.25 -19.35 -1.39
CA GLN A 67 -1.52 -19.42 -2.83
C GLN A 67 -2.42 -18.26 -3.31
N LYS A 68 -3.54 -17.99 -2.62
CA LYS A 68 -4.45 -16.90 -2.96
C LYS A 68 -3.80 -15.52 -2.82
N ALA A 69 -2.94 -15.34 -1.82
CA ALA A 69 -2.21 -14.10 -1.61
C ALA A 69 -1.23 -13.86 -2.76
N ASP A 70 -0.46 -14.87 -3.16
CA ASP A 70 0.49 -14.80 -4.27
C ASP A 70 -0.23 -14.47 -5.59
N GLU A 71 -1.37 -15.12 -5.85
CA GLU A 71 -2.20 -14.77 -7.01
C GLU A 71 -2.70 -13.33 -6.98
N LYS A 72 -3.14 -12.83 -5.82
CA LYS A 72 -3.59 -11.44 -5.67
C LYS A 72 -2.45 -10.46 -5.89
N ILE A 73 -1.25 -10.78 -5.38
CA ILE A 73 -0.04 -9.97 -5.58
C ILE A 73 0.30 -9.92 -7.06
N LEU A 74 0.34 -11.07 -7.74
CA LEU A 74 0.62 -11.17 -9.17
C LEU A 74 -0.38 -10.37 -10.00
N LYS A 75 -1.69 -10.55 -9.75
CA LYS A 75 -2.78 -9.81 -10.43
C LYS A 75 -2.70 -8.30 -10.20
N ARG A 76 -2.38 -7.86 -8.97
CA ARG A 76 -2.25 -6.43 -8.64
C ARG A 76 -1.02 -5.80 -9.25
N ALA A 77 0.08 -6.55 -9.31
CA ALA A 77 1.35 -6.11 -9.90
C ALA A 77 1.28 -6.05 -11.44
N ALA A 78 0.51 -6.93 -12.06
CA ALA A 78 0.33 -6.97 -13.51
C ALA A 78 -0.33 -5.71 -14.09
N LEU A 79 -1.17 -5.02 -13.31
CA LEU A 79 -1.93 -3.85 -13.76
C LEU A 79 -1.38 -2.56 -13.15
N THR A 80 -1.05 -1.61 -14.02
CA THR A 80 -0.72 -0.23 -13.63
C THR A 80 -1.96 0.50 -13.12
N HIS A 81 -1.77 1.59 -12.36
CA HIS A 81 -2.90 2.39 -11.85
C HIS A 81 -3.76 2.97 -12.97
N LYS A 82 -3.13 3.41 -14.07
CA LYS A 82 -3.82 3.94 -15.25
C LYS A 82 -4.71 2.87 -15.89
N GLU A 83 -4.24 1.65 -16.06
CA GLU A 83 -5.03 0.54 -16.59
C GLU A 83 -6.18 0.15 -15.67
N LYS A 84 -5.98 0.22 -14.34
CA LYS A 84 -7.05 0.03 -13.36
C LYS A 84 -8.15 1.08 -13.53
N ILE A 85 -7.79 2.35 -13.70
CA ILE A 85 -8.74 3.44 -13.95
C ILE A 85 -9.47 3.22 -15.29
N ILE A 86 -8.76 2.90 -16.37
CA ILE A 86 -9.37 2.66 -17.68
C ILE A 86 -10.36 1.49 -17.61
N LYS A 87 -9.98 0.39 -16.96
CA LYS A 87 -10.87 -0.77 -16.78
C LYS A 87 -12.09 -0.40 -15.95
N PHE A 88 -11.93 0.41 -14.91
CA PHE A 88 -13.02 0.89 -14.08
C PHE A 88 -13.98 1.79 -14.86
N ASN A 89 -13.44 2.76 -15.61
CA ASN A 89 -14.25 3.64 -16.45
C ASN A 89 -15.00 2.86 -17.54
N LYS A 90 -14.34 1.90 -18.19
CA LYS A 90 -15.00 1.00 -19.15
C LYS A 90 -16.14 0.18 -18.51
N HIS A 91 -15.99 -0.21 -17.25
CA HIS A 91 -17.03 -0.92 -16.52
C HIS A 91 -18.23 -0.01 -16.21
N LEU A 92 -17.97 1.24 -15.80
CA LEU A 92 -19.02 2.23 -15.56
C LEU A 92 -19.78 2.60 -16.84
N ASP A 93 -19.06 2.77 -17.95
CA ASP A 93 -19.63 3.10 -19.26
C ASP A 93 -20.56 1.99 -19.79
N GLY A 94 -20.22 0.73 -19.48
CA GLY A 94 -21.07 -0.43 -19.80
C GLY A 94 -22.15 -0.74 -18.77
N MET A 95 -22.25 0.02 -17.67
CA MET A 95 -23.24 -0.21 -16.63
C MET A 95 -24.57 0.43 -17.04
N THR A 96 -25.67 -0.29 -16.84
CA THR A 96 -27.01 0.25 -17.10
C THR A 96 -27.31 1.38 -16.12
N GLU A 97 -27.74 2.53 -16.64
CA GLU A 97 -28.16 3.67 -15.80
C GLU A 97 -29.38 3.32 -14.94
N HIS A 98 -30.24 2.43 -15.43
CA HIS A 98 -31.48 2.02 -14.78
C HIS A 98 -31.36 0.57 -14.30
N PHE A 99 -31.62 0.34 -13.02
CA PHE A 99 -31.62 -0.99 -12.39
C PHE A 99 -33.02 -1.60 -12.28
N ASP A 100 -34.03 -0.94 -12.87
CA ASP A 100 -35.42 -1.40 -12.85
C ASP A 100 -35.99 -1.42 -14.27
N MET A 101 -36.96 -2.29 -14.50
CA MET A 101 -37.56 -2.42 -15.81
C MET A 101 -38.47 -1.22 -16.09
N PRO A 102 -38.44 -0.70 -17.33
CA PRO A 102 -39.36 0.35 -17.72
C PRO A 102 -40.80 -0.16 -17.58
N LYS A 103 -41.68 0.70 -17.03
CA LYS A 103 -43.09 0.36 -16.85
C LYS A 103 -43.76 0.21 -18.21
N LEU A 104 -44.30 -0.97 -18.49
CA LEU A 104 -45.10 -1.25 -19.68
C LEU A 104 -46.54 -0.81 -19.42
N SER A 105 -46.87 0.45 -19.73
CA SER A 105 -48.28 0.87 -19.80
C SER A 105 -48.88 0.42 -21.14
N TRP A 106 -49.91 -0.43 -21.09
CA TRP A 106 -50.74 -0.71 -22.25
C TRP A 106 -51.75 0.43 -22.42
N THR A 107 -51.33 1.48 -23.12
CA THR A 107 -52.21 2.53 -23.65
C THR A 107 -51.55 3.11 -24.90
N LYS A 108 -52.36 3.26 -25.95
CA LYS A 108 -51.97 3.65 -27.31
C LYS A 108 -51.70 5.15 -27.43
#